data_AF-A0A3D4CHL2-F1
#
_entry.id   AF-A0A3D4CHL2-F1
#
_cell.length_a   1.000
_cell.length_b   1.000
_cell.length_c   1.000
_cell.angle_alpha   90.00
_cell.angle_beta   90.00
_cell.angle_gamma   90.00
#
_symmetry.space_group_name_H-M   'P 1'
#
loop_
_entity.id
_entity.type
_entity.pdbx_description
1 polymer ?
#
loop_
_entity_poly.entity_id
_entity_poly.type
_entity_poly.pdbx_seq_one_letter_code
_entity_poly.pdbx_strand_id
1 'polypeptide(L)' 'GYKNVFNLYGGIFDWKNKGFRVVDNQGKETEKVHPYNEKWGVWLTKGEKAYE' A
#
# COMPACT_ATOMS: atom_id res chain seq x y z
N GLY A 1 26.81 -3.86 10.16
CA GLY A 1 25.71 -3.46 9.28
C GLY A 1 24.72 -4.59 9.10
N TYR A 2 23.52 -4.32 8.59
CA TYR A 2 22.49 -5.32 8.33
C TYR A 2 22.89 -6.26 7.18
N LYS A 3 22.64 -7.56 7.33
CA LYS A 3 22.98 -8.57 6.32
C LYS A 3 21.85 -8.82 5.31
N ASN A 4 20.61 -8.58 5.71
CA ASN A 4 19.43 -8.86 4.92
C ASN A 4 18.60 -7.58 4.77
N VAL A 5 18.81 -6.88 3.66
CA VAL A 5 18.08 -5.66 3.31
C VAL A 5 17.40 -5.92 1.98
N PHE A 6 16.09 -5.69 1.94
CA PHE A 6 15.27 -5.89 0.76
C PHE A 6 14.51 -4.62 0.45
N ASN A 7 14.36 -4.33 -0.83
CA ASN A 7 13.50 -3.25 -1.31
C ASN A 7 12.09 -3.79 -1.55
N LEU A 8 11.08 -3.06 -1.08
CA LEU A 8 9.69 -3.32 -1.47
C LEU A 8 9.44 -2.70 -2.84
N TYR A 9 9.82 -3.43 -3.90
CA TYR A 9 9.64 -2.95 -5.27
C TYR A 9 8.16 -2.73 -5.58
N GLY A 10 7.83 -1.58 -6.18
CA GLY A 10 6.44 -1.16 -6.45
C GLY A 10 5.70 -0.61 -5.22
N GLY A 11 6.33 -0.63 -4.04
CA GLY A 11 5.80 -0.03 -2.82
C GLY A 11 4.47 -0.63 -2.36
N ILE A 12 3.72 0.14 -1.58
CA ILE A 12 2.44 -0.29 -1.01
C ILE A 12 1.34 -0.50 -2.06
N PHE A 13 1.40 0.20 -3.20
CA PHE A 13 0.43 0.04 -4.27
C PHE A 13 0.57 -1.33 -4.94
N ASP A 14 1.76 -1.69 -5.40
CA ASP A 14 1.98 -3.00 -6.03
C ASP A 14 1.74 -4.15 -5.04
N TRP A 15 2.12 -3.95 -3.77
CA TRP A 15 1.80 -4.89 -2.70
C TRP A 15 0.29 -5.16 -2.59
N LYS A 16 -0.53 -4.10 -2.50
CA LYS A 16 -1.98 -4.27 -2.42
C LYS A 16 -2.58 -4.78 -3.73
N ASN A 17 -2.08 -4.34 -4.88
CA ASN A 17 -2.48 -4.81 -6.20
C ASN A 17 -2.23 -6.32 -6.41
N LYS A 18 -1.20 -6.88 -5.75
CA LYS A 18 -0.94 -8.32 -5.71
C LYS A 18 -1.86 -9.09 -4.76
N GLY A 19 -2.73 -8.41 -4.02
CA GLY A 19 -3.70 -9.00 -3.11
C GLY A 19 -3.14 -9.27 -1.72
N PHE A 20 -1.97 -8.73 -1.38
CA PHE A 20 -1.43 -8.86 -0.04
C PHE A 20 -2.18 -7.95 0.95
N ARG A 21 -2.25 -8.40 2.21
CA ARG A 21 -2.87 -7.64 3.30
C ARG A 21 -2.11 -6.36 3.59
N VAL A 22 -2.85 -5.32 3.92
CA VAL A 22 -2.34 -4.09 4.55
C VAL A 22 -3.09 -3.92 5.87
N VAL A 23 -2.45 -3.30 6.85
CA VAL A 23 -3.01 -3.15 8.20
C VAL A 23 -3.05 -1.69 8.60
N ASP A 24 -4.05 -1.33 9.39
CA ASP A 24 -4.18 0.00 9.99
C ASP A 24 -3.29 0.14 11.24
N ASN A 25 -3.36 1.32 11.87
CA ASN A 25 -2.60 1.63 13.08
C ASN A 25 -3.01 0.78 14.31
N GLN A 26 -4.14 0.09 14.26
CA GLN A 26 -4.58 -0.86 15.28
C GLN A 26 -4.14 -2.30 14.96
N GLY A 27 -3.42 -2.51 13.85
CA GLY A 27 -3.00 -3.83 13.37
C GLY A 27 -4.14 -4.62 12.70
N LYS A 28 -5.28 -3.99 12.42
CA LYS A 28 -6.41 -4.64 11.75
C LYS A 28 -6.23 -4.55 10.24
N GLU A 29 -6.61 -5.62 9.54
CA GLU A 29 -6.61 -5.61 8.08
C GLU A 29 -7.55 -4.53 7.55
N THR A 30 -7.08 -3.81 6.53
CA THR A 30 -7.82 -2.73 5.89
C THR A 30 -7.64 -2.79 4.39
N GLU A 31 -8.64 -2.28 3.67
CA GLU A 31 -8.55 -2.07 2.23
C GLU A 31 -8.03 -0.67 1.89
N LYS A 32 -7.99 0.23 2.88
CA LYS A 32 -7.69 1.64 2.69
C LYS A 32 -6.20 1.87 2.49
N VAL A 33 -5.85 2.52 1.38
CA VAL A 33 -4.51 3.04 1.10
C VAL A 33 -4.66 4.50 0.72
N HIS A 34 -3.88 5.39 1.35
CA HIS A 34 -3.90 6.83 1.07
C HIS A 34 -2.92 7.17 -0.06
N PRO A 35 -3.39 7.47 -1.29
CA PRO A 35 -2.52 7.97 -2.33
C PRO A 35 -2.10 9.41 -2.02
N TYR A 36 -0.97 9.86 -2.56
CA TYR A 36 -0.55 11.25 -2.40
C TYR A 36 -1.61 12.25 -2.91
N ASN A 37 -2.29 11.92 -4.02
CA ASN A 37 -3.45 12.64 -4.55
C ASN A 37 -4.20 11.74 -5.55
N GLU A 38 -5.31 12.24 -6.12
CA GLU A 38 -6.13 11.52 -7.10
C GLU A 38 -5.34 11.01 -8.32
N LYS A 39 -4.42 11.82 -8.84
CA LYS A 39 -3.59 11.44 -10.00
C LYS A 39 -2.67 10.27 -9.68
N TRP A 40 -2.12 10.21 -8.47
CA TRP A 40 -1.34 9.06 -8.02
C TRP A 40 -2.23 7.86 -7.71
N GLY A 41 -3.45 8.10 -7.24
CA GLY A 41 -4.43 7.06 -6.93
C GLY A 41 -4.76 6.15 -8.12
N VAL A 42 -4.53 6.56 -9.37
CA VAL A 42 -4.78 5.72 -10.56
C VAL A 42 -3.97 4.42 -10.57
N TRP A 43 -2.81 4.40 -9.90
CA TRP A 43 -1.92 3.23 -9.84
C TRP A 43 -2.33 2.21 -8.77
N LEU A 44 -3.23 2.57 -7.85
CA LEU A 44 -3.87 1.62 -6.95
C LEU A 44 -5.07 0.99 -7.68
N THR A 45 -4.86 -0.22 -8.20
CA THR A 45 -5.86 -0.97 -8.97
C THR A 45 -6.67 -1.93 -8.10
N LYS A 46 -6.21 -2.24 -6.89
CA LYS A 46 -6.97 -3.01 -5.88
C LYS A 46 -6.87 -2.32 -4.51
N GLY A 47 -7.95 -2.41 -3.73
CA GLY A 47 -8.12 -1.71 -2.46
C GLY A 47 -8.92 -0.41 -2.59
N GLU A 48 -9.20 0.23 -1.47
CA GLU A 48 -9.94 1.47 -1.36
C GLU A 48 -8.98 2.66 -1.29
N LYS A 49 -9.17 3.66 -2.17
CA LYS A 49 -8.42 4.91 -2.14
C LYS A 49 -9.00 5.77 -1.03
N ALA A 50 -8.23 5.99 0.03
CA ALA A 50 -8.56 6.97 1.05
C ALA A 50 -7.98 8.33 0.64
N TYR A 51 -8.80 9.37 0.66
CA TYR A 51 -8.37 10.75 0.51
C TYR A 51 -8.73 11.50 1.80
N GLU A 52 -7.93 12.51 2.17
CA GLU A 52 -8.26 13.47 3.24
C GLU A 52 -9.38 14.43 2.84
#